data_AF-A0A7C4FRM7-F1
#
_entry.id   AF-A0A7C4FRM7-F1
#
_cell.length_a   1.000
_cell.length_b   1.000
_cell.length_c   1.000
_cell.angle_alpha   90.00
_cell.angle_beta   90.00
_cell.angle_gamma   90.00
#
_symmetry.space_group_name_H-M   'P 1'
#
loop_
_entity.id
_entity.type
_entity.pdbx_description
1 polymer ?
#
loop_
_entity_poly.entity_id
_entity_poly.type
_entity_poly.pdbx_seq_one_letter_code
_entity_poly.pdbx_strand_id
1 'polypeptide(L)'
;YADVDIEAIPLKKARDKVLKRLLDNNKISIQEYNEALSEPIPTQRYPMPFIAPQLAYKLKERYSGINRIMSTLDQNIQLLARDTLRKRLEPLKNHGVSNGAVVVIDTKSKEVLAMVASADFFDEKSEGQVNGAMAMRSPGSALKPFAYALAIDRGLISPESILSDVPIDYGGYRPENYDDKFRGAVTAREALKHSLNVPAINISAKLGNEGVYDFLKDAGITTLTKPKEHYGLSLILGGCDITLLELTNLYAGLADMGNFAPYKLILGEKSQNKGDIIPPHLDKSISRKLLREGTAYIITEILSEVERPDLPICWESTVNLPKVAWKTGTSYGHKDAWSIGYNPKYTIGVWVGNFNGIGSSAIVGSEAAAPILFDLFNALSASSGDQWYIQPSDVQEREVCSLSGMVMSKHCHTSKNEHYIPGISPNQECNMHRAIAIDNETGMRLCSKCRIGRAYTTKTFIVFPPEIATWKERNGINVDRLPPHFTECSVVASGDGPIIRSPSAESEYIIRQGVDIEYQKILLEASVSNDCRNIYWFVNSDMIFNGSPMKKVFITPKPGKHTIVCMDDEGRATKMTLTVR
;
A
#
# COMPACT_ATOMS: atom_id res chain seq x y z
N TYR A 1 8.43 -33.25 23.70
CA TYR A 1 7.59 -34.30 24.33
C TYR A 1 8.42 -35.56 24.33
N ALA A 2 8.82 -36.03 25.51
CA ALA A 2 9.71 -37.18 25.63
C ALA A 2 9.05 -38.45 25.08
N ASP A 3 9.79 -39.19 24.26
CA ASP A 3 9.50 -40.57 23.89
C ASP A 3 9.51 -41.41 25.18
N VAL A 4 8.33 -41.62 25.75
CA VAL A 4 8.16 -42.62 26.81
C VAL A 4 8.03 -43.95 26.08
N ASP A 5 9.12 -44.72 26.03
CA ASP A 5 9.07 -46.14 25.69
C ASP A 5 8.07 -46.81 26.62
N ILE A 6 6.94 -47.27 26.06
CA ILE A 6 5.93 -47.95 26.87
C ILE A 6 6.30 -49.43 26.91
N GLU A 7 6.54 -49.95 28.11
CA GLU A 7 6.85 -51.37 28.26
C GLU A 7 5.72 -52.25 27.68
N ALA A 8 6.05 -53.00 26.63
CA ALA A 8 5.09 -53.82 25.89
C ALA A 8 4.51 -54.98 26.73
N ILE A 9 5.28 -55.48 27.71
CA ILE A 9 4.91 -56.66 28.52
C ILE A 9 3.76 -56.34 29.50
N PRO A 10 3.80 -55.26 30.31
CA PRO A 10 2.67 -54.84 31.14
C PRO A 10 1.39 -54.54 30.35
N LEU A 11 1.51 -53.87 29.19
CA LEU A 11 0.35 -53.55 28.35
C LEU A 11 -0.32 -54.82 27.80
N LYS A 12 0.48 -55.81 27.38
CA LYS A 12 -0.05 -57.09 26.90
C LYS A 12 -0.82 -57.84 27.95
N LYS A 13 -0.26 -57.94 29.15
CA LYS A 13 -0.98 -58.52 30.29
C LYS A 13 -2.27 -57.77 30.62
N ALA A 14 -2.27 -56.43 30.55
CA ALA A 14 -3.45 -55.63 30.81
C ALA A 14 -4.55 -55.85 29.75
N ARG A 15 -4.21 -55.83 28.47
CA ARG A 15 -5.13 -56.12 27.36
C ARG A 15 -5.70 -57.54 27.48
N ASP A 16 -4.83 -58.53 27.62
CA ASP A 16 -5.22 -59.94 27.67
C ASP A 16 -6.18 -60.21 28.86
N LYS A 17 -5.96 -59.53 29.99
CA LYS A 17 -6.88 -59.54 31.14
C LYS A 17 -8.26 -58.95 30.82
N VAL A 18 -8.33 -57.87 30.04
CA VAL A 18 -9.61 -57.28 29.60
C VAL A 18 -10.32 -58.20 28.60
N LEU A 19 -9.60 -58.72 27.61
CA LEU A 19 -10.12 -59.67 26.63
C LEU A 19 -10.68 -60.93 27.32
N LYS A 20 -9.98 -61.44 28.34
CA LYS A 20 -10.45 -62.61 29.11
C LYS A 20 -11.74 -62.32 29.86
N ARG A 21 -11.86 -61.13 30.47
CA ARG A 21 -13.11 -60.69 31.10
C ARG A 21 -14.27 -60.55 30.10
N LEU A 22 -14.01 -60.08 28.88
CA LEU A 22 -15.03 -59.97 27.84
C LEU A 22 -15.51 -61.36 27.39
N LEU A 23 -14.60 -62.31 27.23
CA LEU A 23 -14.91 -63.70 26.92
C LEU A 23 -15.73 -64.36 28.04
N ASP A 24 -15.30 -64.24 29.30
CA ASP A 24 -15.98 -64.85 30.46
C ASP A 24 -17.39 -64.28 30.69
N ASN A 25 -17.68 -63.07 30.18
CA ASN A 25 -19.00 -62.43 30.23
C ASN A 25 -19.79 -62.57 28.91
N ASN A 26 -19.38 -63.46 28.00
CA ASN A 26 -20.03 -63.71 26.71
C ASN A 26 -20.22 -62.44 25.86
N LYS A 27 -19.29 -61.48 25.92
CA LYS A 27 -19.29 -60.27 25.09
C LYS A 27 -18.56 -60.43 23.76
N ILE A 28 -17.68 -61.43 23.68
CA ILE A 28 -16.95 -61.84 22.48
C ILE A 28 -16.93 -63.37 22.42
N SER A 29 -16.83 -63.92 21.22
CA SER A 29 -16.64 -65.33 20.94
C SER A 29 -15.20 -65.78 21.25
N ILE A 30 -14.99 -67.10 21.33
CA ILE A 30 -13.64 -67.68 21.49
C ILE A 30 -12.74 -67.36 20.29
N GLN A 31 -13.31 -67.20 19.11
CA GLN A 31 -12.58 -66.85 17.89
C GLN A 31 -12.09 -65.40 17.96
N GLU A 32 -12.97 -64.45 18.25
CA GLU A 32 -12.60 -63.02 18.42
C GLU A 32 -11.59 -62.81 19.54
N TYR A 33 -11.69 -63.59 20.63
CA TYR A 33 -10.70 -63.57 21.71
C TYR A 33 -9.30 -63.98 21.22
N ASN A 34 -9.20 -65.08 20.46
CA ASN A 34 -7.92 -65.57 19.94
C ASN A 34 -7.33 -64.64 18.89
N GLU A 35 -8.17 -64.09 18.00
CA GLU A 35 -7.77 -63.08 17.02
C GLU A 35 -7.20 -61.84 17.72
N ALA A 36 -7.92 -61.28 18.71
CA ALA A 36 -7.48 -60.09 19.45
C ALA A 36 -6.22 -60.33 20.31
N LEU A 37 -5.98 -61.55 20.80
CA LEU A 37 -4.73 -61.91 21.48
C LEU A 37 -3.52 -61.88 20.54
N SER A 38 -3.74 -62.23 19.27
CA SER A 38 -2.71 -62.29 18.24
C SER A 38 -2.30 -60.93 17.69
N GLU A 39 -3.15 -59.91 17.86
CA GLU A 39 -2.82 -58.55 17.44
C GLU A 39 -1.61 -58.01 18.21
N PRO A 40 -0.68 -57.28 17.54
CA PRO A 40 0.41 -56.61 18.23
C PRO A 40 -0.12 -55.43 19.04
N ILE A 41 0.51 -55.14 20.18
CA ILE A 41 0.21 -53.94 20.96
C ILE A 41 1.05 -52.77 20.43
N PRO A 42 0.47 -51.57 20.29
CA PRO A 42 1.24 -50.37 20.00
C PRO A 42 2.36 -50.19 21.04
N THR A 43 3.61 -50.25 20.59
CA THR A 43 4.80 -50.09 21.44
C THR A 43 5.14 -48.62 21.69
N GLN A 44 4.51 -47.71 20.93
CA GLN A 44 4.70 -46.28 21.02
C GLN A 44 3.37 -45.55 20.92
N ARG A 45 3.28 -44.37 21.52
CA ARG A 45 2.19 -43.43 21.24
C ARG A 45 2.41 -42.81 19.88
N TYR A 46 1.39 -42.82 19.03
CA TYR A 46 1.42 -42.00 17.83
C TYR A 46 1.44 -40.52 18.24
N PRO A 47 2.35 -39.71 17.69
CA PRO A 47 2.40 -38.30 17.99
C PRO A 47 1.11 -37.63 17.53
N MET A 48 0.54 -36.79 18.40
CA MET A 48 -0.59 -35.94 18.01
C MET A 48 -0.14 -34.98 16.90
N PRO A 49 -0.95 -34.78 15.84
CA PRO A 49 -0.60 -33.84 14.79
C PRO A 49 -0.30 -32.44 15.34
N PHE A 50 0.89 -31.92 15.05
CA PHE A 50 1.37 -30.61 15.51
C PHE A 50 1.63 -29.68 14.32
N ILE A 51 0.55 -29.37 13.59
CA ILE A 51 0.62 -28.72 12.26
C ILE A 51 0.38 -27.21 12.34
N ALA A 52 -0.54 -26.77 13.20
CA ALA A 52 -0.89 -25.36 13.39
C ALA A 52 -1.09 -25.02 14.89
N PRO A 53 -0.04 -25.17 15.72
CA PRO A 53 -0.18 -25.14 17.17
C PRO A 53 -0.65 -23.79 17.71
N GLN A 54 -0.17 -22.67 17.16
CA GLN A 54 -0.61 -21.34 17.60
C GLN A 54 -2.09 -21.07 17.26
N LEU A 55 -2.57 -21.50 16.09
CA LEU A 55 -4.00 -21.40 15.77
C LEU A 55 -4.82 -22.31 16.67
N ALA A 56 -4.37 -23.55 16.91
CA ALA A 56 -5.07 -24.48 17.80
C ALA A 56 -5.19 -23.92 19.23
N TYR A 57 -4.12 -23.31 19.76
CA TYR A 57 -4.15 -22.64 21.05
C TYR A 57 -5.15 -21.48 21.08
N LYS A 58 -5.11 -20.62 20.05
CA LYS A 58 -6.04 -19.48 19.91
C LYS A 58 -7.50 -19.90 19.82
N LEU A 59 -7.81 -20.94 19.03
CA LEU A 59 -9.16 -21.46 18.91
C LEU A 59 -9.64 -22.09 20.22
N LYS A 60 -8.78 -22.83 20.93
CA LYS A 60 -9.08 -23.39 22.25
C LYS A 60 -9.40 -22.30 23.27
N GLU A 61 -8.61 -21.23 23.30
CA GLU A 61 -8.83 -20.09 24.20
C GLU A 61 -10.15 -19.37 23.90
N ARG A 62 -10.41 -19.09 22.62
CA ARG A 62 -11.64 -18.40 22.17
C ARG A 62 -12.90 -19.23 22.41
N TYR A 63 -12.84 -20.53 22.15
CA TYR A 63 -13.99 -21.44 22.21
C TYR A 63 -13.87 -22.40 23.41
N SER A 64 -13.63 -21.84 24.59
CA SER A 64 -13.53 -22.62 25.82
C SER A 64 -14.78 -23.49 26.05
N GLY A 65 -14.57 -24.75 26.43
CA GLY A 65 -15.65 -25.72 26.65
C GLY A 65 -16.14 -26.47 25.40
N ILE A 66 -15.64 -26.13 24.20
CA ILE A 66 -15.91 -26.92 22.98
C ILE A 66 -14.82 -27.98 22.81
N ASN A 67 -15.22 -29.26 22.83
CA ASN A 67 -14.28 -30.39 22.74
C ASN A 67 -13.72 -30.63 21.33
N ARG A 68 -14.42 -30.18 20.28
CA ARG A 68 -14.00 -30.33 18.89
C ARG A 68 -14.36 -29.08 18.10
N ILE A 69 -13.34 -28.41 17.58
CA ILE A 69 -13.46 -27.22 16.73
C ILE A 69 -13.00 -27.61 15.33
N MET A 70 -13.88 -27.42 14.34
CA MET A 70 -13.52 -27.64 12.93
C MET A 70 -13.03 -26.33 12.34
N SER A 71 -11.73 -26.23 12.08
CA SER A 71 -11.14 -25.08 11.41
C SER A 71 -11.35 -25.14 9.90
N THR A 72 -11.11 -24.03 9.22
CA THR A 72 -11.05 -23.94 7.75
C THR A 72 -9.71 -24.36 7.15
N LEU A 73 -8.75 -24.77 7.99
CA LEU A 73 -7.41 -25.10 7.50
C LEU A 73 -7.45 -26.33 6.59
N ASP A 74 -6.87 -26.20 5.41
CA ASP A 74 -6.53 -27.33 4.57
C ASP A 74 -5.16 -27.86 5.00
N GLN A 75 -5.10 -29.16 5.34
CA GLN A 75 -3.89 -29.78 5.87
C GLN A 75 -2.72 -29.73 4.86
N ASN A 76 -3.00 -29.91 3.57
CA ASN A 76 -1.97 -29.94 2.54
C ASN A 76 -1.41 -28.54 2.30
N ILE A 77 -2.28 -27.53 2.20
CA ILE A 77 -1.88 -26.13 2.03
C ILE A 77 -1.11 -25.65 3.26
N GLN A 78 -1.53 -26.02 4.47
CA GLN A 78 -0.84 -25.68 5.72
C GLN A 78 0.58 -26.27 5.78
N LEU A 79 0.76 -27.55 5.41
CA LEU A 79 2.07 -28.20 5.39
C LEU A 79 2.97 -27.57 4.32
N LEU A 80 2.44 -27.34 3.11
CA LEU A 80 3.14 -26.66 2.01
C LEU A 80 3.62 -25.26 2.42
N ALA A 81 2.76 -24.47 3.06
CA ALA A 81 3.08 -23.13 3.55
C ALA A 81 4.22 -23.16 4.58
N ARG A 82 4.16 -24.09 5.54
CA ARG A 82 5.16 -24.23 6.59
C ARG A 82 6.52 -24.61 6.02
N ASP A 83 6.53 -25.61 5.14
CA ASP A 83 7.78 -26.17 4.62
C ASP A 83 8.46 -25.20 3.65
N THR A 84 7.67 -24.48 2.83
CA THR A 84 8.17 -23.38 1.98
C THR A 84 8.78 -22.24 2.81
N LEU A 85 8.08 -21.80 3.87
CA LEU A 85 8.58 -20.76 4.77
C LEU A 85 9.92 -21.15 5.38
N ARG A 86 9.99 -22.35 5.98
CA ARG A 86 11.22 -22.86 6.62
C ARG A 86 12.38 -22.92 5.63
N LYS A 87 12.17 -23.52 4.47
CA LYS A 87 13.19 -23.66 3.42
C LYS A 87 13.77 -22.31 3.00
N ARG A 88 12.94 -21.28 2.86
CA ARG A 88 13.38 -19.94 2.44
C ARG A 88 14.02 -19.12 3.56
N LEU A 89 13.65 -19.37 4.83
CA LEU A 89 14.27 -18.69 5.97
C LEU A 89 15.66 -19.23 6.31
N GLU A 90 15.97 -20.52 6.06
CA GLU A 90 17.29 -21.09 6.39
C GLU A 90 18.49 -20.24 5.93
N PRO A 91 18.60 -19.80 4.65
CA PRO A 91 19.72 -18.95 4.23
C PRO A 91 19.70 -17.54 4.85
N LEU A 92 18.53 -17.04 5.26
CA LEU A 92 18.38 -15.71 5.86
C LEU A 92 18.79 -15.68 7.34
N LYS A 93 18.84 -16.83 8.02
CA LYS A 93 19.36 -16.94 9.40
C LYS A 93 20.78 -16.42 9.53
N ASN A 94 21.63 -16.68 8.53
CA ASN A 94 23.01 -16.17 8.49
C ASN A 94 23.09 -14.65 8.35
N HIS A 95 21.98 -14.01 7.99
CA HIS A 95 21.83 -12.56 7.86
C HIS A 95 21.01 -11.95 9.01
N GLY A 96 20.84 -12.68 10.11
CA GLY A 96 20.16 -12.19 11.31
C GLY A 96 18.63 -12.17 11.20
N VAL A 97 18.04 -12.96 10.28
CA VAL A 97 16.58 -13.10 10.12
C VAL A 97 16.15 -14.46 10.63
N SER A 98 15.33 -14.49 11.66
CA SER A 98 15.00 -15.73 12.39
C SER A 98 13.60 -16.27 12.13
N ASN A 99 12.64 -15.42 11.73
CA ASN A 99 11.24 -15.78 11.69
C ASN A 99 10.49 -15.27 10.45
N GLY A 100 9.29 -15.82 10.30
CA GLY A 100 8.30 -15.36 9.34
C GLY A 100 6.95 -16.00 9.62
N ALA A 101 5.93 -15.57 8.89
CA ALA A 101 4.57 -16.06 8.97
C ALA A 101 3.93 -16.07 7.58
N VAL A 102 2.98 -16.97 7.37
CA VAL A 102 2.23 -17.12 6.11
C VAL A 102 0.75 -17.26 6.42
N VAL A 103 -0.08 -16.53 5.68
CA VAL A 103 -1.53 -16.68 5.69
C VAL A 103 -1.99 -16.94 4.26
N VAL A 104 -2.81 -17.97 4.06
CA VAL A 104 -3.48 -18.26 2.77
C VAL A 104 -4.98 -18.20 2.99
N ILE A 105 -5.67 -17.40 2.18
CA ILE A 105 -7.13 -17.20 2.22
C ILE A 105 -7.72 -17.62 0.87
N ASP A 106 -8.82 -18.36 0.89
CA ASP A 106 -9.68 -18.49 -0.28
C ASP A 106 -10.39 -17.15 -0.53
N THR A 107 -10.10 -16.54 -1.68
CA THR A 107 -10.56 -15.19 -2.02
C THR A 107 -12.08 -15.08 -1.99
N LYS A 108 -12.84 -16.10 -2.39
CA LYS A 108 -14.30 -16.02 -2.49
C LYS A 108 -15.00 -16.34 -1.17
N SER A 109 -14.62 -17.44 -0.51
CA SER A 109 -15.26 -17.85 0.74
C SER A 109 -14.76 -17.07 1.96
N LYS A 110 -13.60 -16.40 1.84
CA LYS A 110 -12.81 -15.78 2.91
C LYS A 110 -12.31 -16.78 3.96
N GLU A 111 -12.29 -18.06 3.64
CA GLU A 111 -11.79 -19.09 4.54
C GLU A 111 -10.26 -19.07 4.59
N VAL A 112 -9.70 -19.10 5.80
CA VAL A 112 -8.26 -19.20 6.01
C VAL A 112 -7.86 -20.67 5.83
N LEU A 113 -7.18 -20.97 4.74
CA LEU A 113 -6.76 -22.32 4.36
C LEU A 113 -5.42 -22.70 5.00
N ALA A 114 -4.55 -21.71 5.23
CA ALA A 114 -3.31 -21.89 5.98
C ALA A 114 -3.00 -20.68 6.87
N MET A 115 -2.48 -20.94 8.05
CA MET A 115 -1.91 -19.97 8.98
C MET A 115 -0.66 -20.56 9.64
N VAL A 116 0.50 -20.22 9.07
CA VAL A 116 1.81 -20.53 9.64
C VAL A 116 2.27 -19.31 10.43
N ALA A 117 2.52 -19.50 11.71
CA ALA A 117 2.68 -18.37 12.62
C ALA A 117 4.14 -18.07 13.00
N SER A 118 5.06 -19.00 12.76
CA SER A 118 6.49 -18.84 13.00
C SER A 118 7.28 -19.85 12.16
N ALA A 119 8.60 -19.67 12.09
CA ALA A 119 9.48 -20.60 11.39
C ALA A 119 9.55 -21.95 12.12
N ASP A 120 9.72 -21.92 13.44
CA ASP A 120 9.74 -23.09 14.29
C ASP A 120 9.08 -22.79 15.64
N PHE A 121 8.11 -23.60 16.04
CA PHE A 121 7.39 -23.41 17.31
C PHE A 121 8.30 -23.64 18.52
N PHE A 122 9.30 -24.53 18.39
CA PHE A 122 10.16 -24.94 19.49
C PHE A 122 11.45 -24.11 19.62
N ASP A 123 11.65 -23.13 18.73
CA ASP A 123 12.79 -22.21 18.83
C ASP A 123 12.52 -21.13 19.89
N GLU A 124 12.93 -21.40 21.12
CA GLU A 124 12.81 -20.44 22.23
C GLU A 124 13.67 -19.19 22.02
N LYS A 125 14.83 -19.31 21.38
CA LYS A 125 15.76 -18.18 21.19
C LYS A 125 15.17 -17.11 20.28
N SER A 126 14.40 -17.55 19.28
CA SER A 126 13.74 -16.67 18.33
C SER A 126 12.26 -16.48 18.65
N GLU A 127 11.81 -16.79 19.87
CA GLU A 127 10.42 -16.60 20.31
C GLU A 127 9.38 -17.33 19.44
N GLY A 128 9.70 -18.55 19.01
CA GLY A 128 8.93 -19.35 18.04
C GLY A 128 7.46 -19.62 18.40
N GLN A 129 7.07 -19.43 19.67
CA GLN A 129 5.69 -19.57 20.11
C GLN A 129 4.82 -18.33 19.81
N VAL A 130 5.43 -17.19 19.48
CA VAL A 130 4.72 -15.97 19.07
C VAL A 130 3.92 -16.26 17.80
N ASN A 131 2.66 -15.79 17.78
CA ASN A 131 1.84 -15.90 16.59
C ASN A 131 2.11 -14.72 15.64
N GLY A 132 3.10 -14.86 14.75
CA GLY A 132 3.48 -13.83 13.78
C GLY A 132 2.36 -13.45 12.80
N ALA A 133 1.41 -14.36 12.53
CA ALA A 133 0.25 -14.03 11.70
C ALA A 133 -0.72 -13.05 12.39
N MET A 134 -0.62 -12.92 13.72
CA MET A 134 -1.44 -12.03 14.56
C MET A 134 -0.63 -10.94 15.26
N ALA A 135 0.69 -10.94 15.12
CA ALA A 135 1.54 -9.90 15.68
C ALA A 135 1.28 -8.58 14.94
N MET A 136 1.03 -7.53 15.71
CA MET A 136 0.86 -6.17 15.18
C MET A 136 2.22 -5.63 14.76
N ARG A 137 2.33 -5.22 13.50
CA ARG A 137 3.57 -4.73 12.89
C ARG A 137 3.26 -3.65 11.86
N SER A 138 4.23 -2.78 11.59
CA SER A 138 4.09 -1.76 10.54
C SER A 138 4.03 -2.42 9.16
N PRO A 139 2.98 -2.19 8.35
CA PRO A 139 2.85 -2.78 7.01
C PRO A 139 3.76 -2.10 5.97
N GLY A 140 4.45 -1.01 6.35
CA GLY A 140 5.19 -0.17 5.42
C GLY A 140 4.31 0.27 4.24
N SER A 141 4.86 0.13 3.03
CA SER A 141 4.20 0.50 1.77
C SER A 141 3.05 -0.42 1.32
N ALA A 142 2.71 -1.48 2.07
CA ALA A 142 1.66 -2.43 1.66
C ALA A 142 0.25 -1.82 1.67
N LEU A 143 0.04 -0.64 2.25
CA LEU A 143 -1.27 0.04 2.23
C LEU A 143 -1.50 0.94 1.01
N LYS A 144 -0.45 1.23 0.22
CA LYS A 144 -0.53 2.15 -0.93
C LYS A 144 -1.64 1.81 -1.92
N PRO A 145 -1.86 0.55 -2.34
CA PRO A 145 -2.89 0.24 -3.33
C PRO A 145 -4.28 0.77 -2.97
N PHE A 146 -4.62 0.85 -1.69
CA PHE A 146 -5.93 1.32 -1.24
C PHE A 146 -6.11 2.84 -1.35
N ALA A 147 -5.04 3.63 -1.20
CA ALA A 147 -5.11 5.07 -1.51
C ALA A 147 -5.33 5.33 -2.99
N TYR A 148 -4.62 4.58 -3.85
CA TYR A 148 -4.80 4.69 -5.31
C TYR A 148 -6.19 4.19 -5.72
N ALA A 149 -6.65 3.07 -5.15
CA ALA A 149 -8.00 2.55 -5.40
C ALA A 149 -9.06 3.58 -5.05
N LEU A 150 -9.01 4.17 -3.85
CA LEU A 150 -9.97 5.20 -3.44
C LEU A 150 -9.93 6.44 -4.33
N ALA A 151 -8.74 6.87 -4.76
CA ALA A 151 -8.61 8.03 -5.63
C ALA A 151 -9.16 7.78 -7.03
N ILE A 152 -8.95 6.58 -7.59
CA ILE A 152 -9.56 6.15 -8.85
C ILE A 152 -11.08 6.03 -8.71
N ASP A 153 -11.56 5.40 -7.63
CA ASP A 153 -12.98 5.17 -7.36
C ASP A 153 -13.78 6.47 -7.22
N ARG A 154 -13.13 7.54 -6.75
CA ARG A 154 -13.71 8.88 -6.61
C ARG A 154 -13.49 9.78 -7.82
N GLY A 155 -12.85 9.28 -8.88
CA GLY A 155 -12.59 10.07 -10.06
C GLY A 155 -11.54 11.18 -9.87
N LEU A 156 -10.70 11.08 -8.84
CA LEU A 156 -9.62 12.07 -8.60
C LEU A 156 -8.43 11.85 -9.55
N ILE A 157 -8.19 10.59 -9.92
CA ILE A 157 -7.10 10.18 -10.81
C ILE A 157 -7.57 9.03 -11.72
N SER A 158 -6.84 8.80 -12.80
CA SER A 158 -6.83 7.60 -13.64
C SER A 158 -5.42 6.98 -13.63
N PRO A 159 -5.21 5.76 -14.17
CA PRO A 159 -3.88 5.13 -14.21
C PRO A 159 -2.80 6.02 -14.81
N GLU A 160 -3.12 6.80 -15.84
CA GLU A 160 -2.13 7.63 -16.51
C GLU A 160 -2.06 9.08 -16.01
N SER A 161 -2.92 9.46 -15.06
CA SER A 161 -2.88 10.78 -14.43
C SER A 161 -1.50 11.08 -13.85
N ILE A 162 -0.98 12.28 -14.13
CA ILE A 162 0.33 12.71 -13.67
C ILE A 162 0.26 13.13 -12.19
N LEU A 163 1.16 12.57 -11.40
CA LEU A 163 1.40 12.86 -10.00
C LEU A 163 2.76 13.53 -9.85
N SER A 164 2.84 14.41 -8.84
CA SER A 164 4.04 15.13 -8.45
C SER A 164 4.88 14.27 -7.50
N ASP A 165 6.10 13.94 -7.92
CA ASP A 165 7.15 13.29 -7.13
C ASP A 165 8.32 14.27 -6.96
N VAL A 166 8.09 15.30 -6.15
CA VAL A 166 9.04 16.39 -5.85
C VAL A 166 9.07 16.66 -4.34
N PRO A 167 10.13 17.31 -3.80
CA PRO A 167 10.17 17.66 -2.39
C PRO A 167 8.95 18.47 -1.95
N ILE A 168 8.29 18.03 -0.88
CA ILE A 168 7.11 18.66 -0.30
C ILE A 168 7.19 18.67 1.24
N ASP A 169 6.56 19.67 1.85
CA ASP A 169 6.53 19.88 3.30
C ASP A 169 5.07 19.99 3.75
N TYR A 170 4.62 19.04 4.57
CA TYR A 170 3.32 19.02 5.21
C TYR A 170 3.46 19.42 6.68
N GLY A 171 3.59 20.72 6.95
CA GLY A 171 3.66 21.24 8.33
C GLY A 171 4.84 20.68 9.13
N GLY A 172 5.99 20.52 8.49
CA GLY A 172 7.21 19.92 9.06
C GLY A 172 7.41 18.44 8.71
N TYR A 173 6.38 17.75 8.18
CA TYR A 173 6.53 16.39 7.66
C TYR A 173 7.04 16.41 6.22
N ARG A 174 8.26 15.91 6.01
CA ARG A 174 8.95 15.89 4.71
C ARG A 174 9.20 14.45 4.27
N PRO A 175 8.28 13.86 3.51
CA PRO A 175 8.46 12.49 3.05
C PRO A 175 9.52 12.39 1.96
N GLU A 176 10.28 11.30 2.00
CA GLU A 176 11.30 10.96 1.01
C GLU A 176 10.97 9.58 0.39
N ASN A 177 11.41 9.36 -0.84
CA ASN A 177 11.34 8.04 -1.46
C ASN A 177 12.42 7.12 -0.87
N TYR A 178 12.22 5.81 -0.98
CA TYR A 178 13.16 4.84 -0.43
C TYR A 178 14.59 4.97 -0.99
N ASP A 179 14.73 5.45 -2.22
CA ASP A 179 16.01 5.66 -2.89
C ASP A 179 16.54 7.11 -2.81
N ASP A 180 15.92 7.94 -1.98
CA ASP A 180 16.21 9.37 -1.78
C ASP A 180 16.19 10.20 -3.08
N LYS A 181 15.52 9.70 -4.12
CA LYS A 181 15.41 10.34 -5.43
C LYS A 181 13.98 10.78 -5.71
N PHE A 182 13.87 11.97 -6.29
CA PHE A 182 12.64 12.51 -6.83
C PHE A 182 12.65 12.37 -8.35
N ARG A 183 11.50 12.07 -8.95
CA ARG A 183 11.34 11.81 -10.39
C ARG A 183 10.58 12.93 -11.12
N GLY A 184 10.06 13.92 -10.40
CA GLY A 184 9.31 15.01 -11.00
C GLY A 184 7.87 14.60 -11.34
N ALA A 185 7.62 14.30 -12.61
CA ALA A 185 6.30 13.90 -13.09
C ALA A 185 6.26 12.38 -13.30
N VAL A 186 5.33 11.69 -12.64
CA VAL A 186 5.14 10.24 -12.75
C VAL A 186 3.66 9.91 -12.92
N THR A 187 3.30 8.85 -13.65
CA THR A 187 1.90 8.44 -13.74
C THR A 187 1.46 7.74 -12.45
N ALA A 188 0.15 7.67 -12.19
CA ALA A 188 -0.37 6.92 -11.05
C ALA A 188 0.01 5.42 -11.12
N ARG A 189 -0.03 4.84 -12.33
CA ARG A 189 0.44 3.47 -12.62
C ARG A 189 1.89 3.28 -12.20
N GLU A 190 2.80 4.11 -12.73
CA GLU A 190 4.23 4.01 -12.44
C GLU A 190 4.55 4.30 -10.97
N ALA A 191 3.87 5.27 -10.35
CA ALA A 191 4.08 5.58 -8.95
C ALA A 191 3.67 4.44 -8.02
N LEU A 192 2.57 3.72 -8.32
CA LEU A 192 2.15 2.54 -7.56
C LEU A 192 3.07 1.34 -7.80
N LYS A 193 3.43 1.09 -9.07
CA LYS A 193 4.34 0.02 -9.50
C LYS A 193 5.72 0.14 -8.88
N HIS A 194 6.26 1.36 -8.85
CA HIS A 194 7.54 1.68 -8.19
C HIS A 194 7.39 1.94 -6.69
N SER A 195 6.18 1.85 -6.15
CA SER A 195 5.91 2.05 -4.73
C SER A 195 6.50 3.36 -4.20
N LEU A 196 6.35 4.47 -4.94
CA LEU A 196 6.88 5.79 -4.54
C LEU A 196 6.12 6.33 -3.31
N ASN A 197 6.83 6.97 -2.39
CA ASN A 197 6.28 7.46 -1.13
C ASN A 197 5.54 8.79 -1.33
N VAL A 198 6.16 9.73 -2.02
CA VAL A 198 5.66 11.10 -2.15
C VAL A 198 4.33 11.16 -2.92
N PRO A 199 4.15 10.52 -4.09
CA PRO A 199 2.85 10.50 -4.77
C PRO A 199 1.74 9.85 -3.93
N ALA A 200 2.06 8.79 -3.17
CA ALA A 200 1.09 8.11 -2.31
C ALA A 200 0.60 9.02 -1.17
N ILE A 201 1.50 9.80 -0.56
CA ILE A 201 1.13 10.81 0.44
C ILE A 201 0.30 11.92 -0.19
N ASN A 202 0.70 12.41 -1.37
CA ASN A 202 -0.05 13.46 -2.08
C ASN A 202 -1.48 13.01 -2.40
N ILE A 203 -1.67 11.75 -2.78
CA ILE A 203 -3.02 11.16 -2.95
C ILE A 203 -3.76 11.11 -1.61
N SER A 204 -3.11 10.62 -0.55
CA SER A 204 -3.71 10.54 0.78
C SER A 204 -4.16 11.91 1.30
N ALA A 205 -3.35 12.95 1.08
CA ALA A 205 -3.66 14.33 1.41
C ALA A 205 -4.88 14.85 0.63
N LYS A 206 -4.98 14.53 -0.68
CA LYS A 206 -6.14 14.88 -1.51
C LYS A 206 -7.43 14.16 -1.10
N LEU A 207 -7.34 12.94 -0.58
CA LEU A 207 -8.51 12.19 -0.10
C LEU A 207 -9.09 12.76 1.20
N GLY A 208 -8.27 13.39 2.04
CA GLY A 208 -8.71 14.14 3.21
C GLY A 208 -9.46 13.32 4.28
N ASN A 209 -10.53 13.91 4.83
CA ASN A 209 -11.20 13.45 6.05
C ASN A 209 -12.13 12.24 5.88
N GLU A 210 -12.54 11.88 4.68
CA GLU A 210 -13.20 10.58 4.42
C GLU A 210 -12.20 9.74 3.65
N GLY A 211 -11.09 9.40 4.28
CA GLY A 211 -9.86 9.02 3.57
C GLY A 211 -9.55 7.54 3.65
N VAL A 212 -8.25 7.23 3.59
CA VAL A 212 -7.73 5.86 3.76
C VAL A 212 -8.12 5.28 5.14
N TYR A 213 -8.07 6.08 6.21
CA TYR A 213 -8.40 5.63 7.56
C TYR A 213 -9.80 5.02 7.64
N ASP A 214 -10.81 5.75 7.16
CA ASP A 214 -12.21 5.35 7.25
C ASP A 214 -12.48 4.10 6.41
N PHE A 215 -11.90 4.06 5.21
CA PHE A 215 -11.92 2.87 4.36
C PHE A 215 -11.32 1.64 5.05
N LEU A 216 -10.17 1.77 5.72
CA LEU A 216 -9.55 0.64 6.42
C LEU A 216 -10.42 0.14 7.58
N LYS A 217 -11.06 1.06 8.33
CA LYS A 217 -12.02 0.69 9.37
C LYS A 217 -13.22 -0.06 8.79
N ASP A 218 -13.79 0.44 7.70
CA ASP A 218 -14.93 -0.17 7.02
C ASP A 218 -14.61 -1.52 6.38
N ALA A 219 -13.37 -1.69 5.93
CA ALA A 219 -12.84 -2.95 5.41
C ALA A 219 -12.48 -3.97 6.50
N GLY A 220 -12.63 -3.60 7.78
CA GLY A 220 -12.48 -4.51 8.92
C GLY A 220 -11.12 -4.51 9.60
N ILE A 221 -10.28 -3.50 9.39
CA ILE A 221 -9.02 -3.36 10.15
C ILE A 221 -9.32 -2.95 11.59
N THR A 222 -9.02 -3.83 12.54
CA THR A 222 -9.35 -3.64 13.95
C THR A 222 -8.22 -3.03 14.77
N THR A 223 -6.97 -3.11 14.28
CA THR A 223 -5.77 -2.59 14.96
C THR A 223 -5.66 -1.07 14.95
N LEU A 224 -6.45 -0.38 14.11
CA LEU A 224 -6.60 1.07 14.14
C LEU A 224 -7.45 1.48 15.35
N THR A 225 -6.77 1.65 16.49
CA THR A 225 -7.36 1.92 17.81
C THR A 225 -7.28 3.39 18.24
N LYS A 226 -6.47 4.19 17.54
CA LYS A 226 -6.31 5.63 17.79
C LYS A 226 -7.20 6.45 16.85
N PRO A 227 -7.51 7.72 17.19
CA PRO A 227 -8.24 8.60 16.29
C PRO A 227 -7.43 8.91 15.03
N LYS A 228 -8.10 9.35 13.97
CA LYS A 228 -7.52 9.58 12.64
C LYS A 228 -6.32 10.53 12.67
N GLU A 229 -6.40 11.57 13.49
CA GLU A 229 -5.37 12.62 13.64
C GLU A 229 -4.06 12.06 14.20
N HIS A 230 -4.11 10.98 14.98
CA HIS A 230 -2.92 10.32 15.51
C HIS A 230 -2.07 9.69 14.40
N TYR A 231 -2.71 9.08 13.40
CA TYR A 231 -2.01 8.42 12.30
C TYR A 231 -1.60 9.42 11.21
N GLY A 232 -2.49 10.36 10.90
CA GLY A 232 -2.25 11.42 9.91
C GLY A 232 -1.84 10.88 8.53
N LEU A 233 -1.03 11.66 7.80
CA LEU A 233 -0.56 11.28 6.46
C LEU A 233 0.41 10.08 6.47
N SER A 234 1.05 9.79 7.60
CA SER A 234 2.00 8.68 7.70
C SER A 234 1.34 7.30 7.64
N LEU A 235 0.01 7.23 7.86
CA LEU A 235 -0.78 6.01 7.76
C LEU A 235 -0.51 5.22 6.46
N ILE A 236 -0.47 5.92 5.31
CA ILE A 236 -0.32 5.26 4.01
C ILE A 236 1.07 4.65 3.78
N LEU A 237 2.07 5.08 4.56
CA LEU A 237 3.42 4.53 4.56
C LEU A 237 3.65 3.52 5.69
N GLY A 238 2.60 3.12 6.39
CA GLY A 238 2.69 2.16 7.49
C GLY A 238 2.98 2.79 8.84
N GLY A 239 2.61 4.06 9.05
CA GLY A 239 2.59 4.72 10.38
C GLY A 239 1.52 4.16 11.34
N CYS A 240 1.09 2.91 11.14
CA CYS A 240 0.16 2.17 11.97
C CYS A 240 0.62 0.72 12.07
N ASP A 241 0.11 -0.01 13.05
CA ASP A 241 0.31 -1.45 13.11
C ASP A 241 -0.90 -2.21 12.59
N ILE A 242 -0.65 -3.30 11.87
CA ILE A 242 -1.65 -4.23 11.35
C ILE A 242 -1.15 -5.67 11.52
N THR A 243 -2.08 -6.62 11.62
CA THR A 243 -1.73 -8.04 11.62
C THR A 243 -1.62 -8.59 10.21
N LEU A 244 -0.78 -9.62 10.00
CA LEU A 244 -0.69 -10.30 8.70
C LEU A 244 -2.06 -10.80 8.24
N LEU A 245 -2.83 -11.39 9.15
CA LEU A 245 -4.15 -11.91 8.84
C LEU A 245 -5.10 -10.83 8.32
N GLU A 246 -5.17 -9.67 8.98
CA GLU A 246 -6.04 -8.57 8.55
C GLU A 246 -5.56 -7.96 7.24
N LEU A 247 -4.25 -7.78 7.05
CA LEU A 247 -3.69 -7.26 5.81
C LEU A 247 -3.96 -8.21 4.64
N THR A 248 -3.75 -9.52 4.81
CA THR A 248 -4.10 -10.52 3.79
C THR A 248 -5.59 -10.51 3.49
N ASN A 249 -6.45 -10.38 4.50
CA ASN A 249 -7.89 -10.30 4.29
C ASN A 249 -8.32 -9.00 3.58
N LEU A 250 -7.64 -7.89 3.84
CA LEU A 250 -7.86 -6.63 3.14
C LEU A 250 -7.57 -6.79 1.64
N TYR A 251 -6.46 -7.44 1.29
CA TYR A 251 -6.15 -7.81 -0.10
C TYR A 251 -7.14 -8.83 -0.67
N ALA A 252 -7.71 -9.72 0.14
CA ALA A 252 -8.74 -10.65 -0.31
C ALA A 252 -10.05 -9.93 -0.70
N GLY A 253 -10.30 -8.73 -0.16
CA GLY A 253 -11.40 -7.88 -0.62
C GLY A 253 -11.13 -7.19 -1.95
N LEU A 254 -9.87 -6.77 -2.18
CA LEU A 254 -9.42 -6.25 -3.47
C LEU A 254 -9.44 -7.35 -4.56
N ALA A 255 -8.96 -8.54 -4.23
CA ALA A 255 -8.99 -9.74 -5.08
C ALA A 255 -10.42 -10.18 -5.42
N ASP A 256 -11.37 -9.95 -4.51
CA ASP A 256 -12.80 -10.20 -4.75
C ASP A 256 -13.51 -8.99 -5.39
N MET A 257 -12.77 -8.27 -6.23
CA MET A 257 -13.21 -7.12 -7.03
C MET A 257 -13.99 -6.05 -6.23
N GLY A 258 -13.48 -5.72 -5.04
CA GLY A 258 -14.02 -4.66 -4.18
C GLY A 258 -15.03 -5.13 -3.12
N ASN A 259 -15.23 -6.44 -2.97
CA ASN A 259 -16.09 -7.04 -1.95
C ASN A 259 -15.28 -7.43 -0.70
N PHE A 260 -15.40 -6.62 0.35
CA PHE A 260 -14.70 -6.80 1.62
C PHE A 260 -15.60 -7.54 2.61
N ALA A 261 -15.11 -8.64 3.16
CA ALA A 261 -15.83 -9.43 4.15
C ALA A 261 -14.86 -9.98 5.21
N PRO A 262 -15.34 -10.33 6.42
CA PRO A 262 -14.51 -10.93 7.45
C PRO A 262 -13.94 -12.29 7.00
N TYR A 263 -12.68 -12.56 7.38
CA TYR A 263 -12.10 -13.89 7.23
C TYR A 263 -12.81 -14.91 8.14
N LYS A 264 -12.75 -16.19 7.75
CA LYS A 264 -13.32 -17.32 8.49
C LYS A 264 -12.20 -18.28 8.89
N LEU A 265 -12.14 -18.63 10.16
CA LEU A 265 -11.19 -19.60 10.72
C LEU A 265 -11.83 -20.94 11.08
N ILE A 266 -13.17 -21.02 11.06
CA ILE A 266 -13.96 -22.19 11.41
C ILE A 266 -14.97 -22.50 10.30
N LEU A 267 -15.16 -23.79 10.02
CA LEU A 267 -16.23 -24.26 9.12
C LEU A 267 -17.58 -24.12 9.84
N GLY A 268 -18.61 -23.66 9.13
CA GLY A 268 -19.90 -23.28 9.72
C GLY A 268 -20.70 -24.41 10.39
N GLU A 269 -21.67 -23.99 11.24
CA GLU A 269 -22.83 -24.72 11.82
C GLU A 269 -22.89 -25.08 13.32
N LYS A 270 -21.94 -24.71 14.19
CA LYS A 270 -22.21 -24.64 15.66
C LYS A 270 -21.74 -23.36 16.36
N SER A 271 -21.89 -22.21 15.68
CA SER A 271 -21.92 -20.87 16.30
C SER A 271 -23.28 -20.58 16.97
N GLN A 272 -23.95 -21.60 17.54
CA GLN A 272 -25.15 -21.41 18.37
C GLN A 272 -24.83 -21.18 19.86
N ASN A 273 -23.57 -21.20 20.27
CA ASN A 273 -23.20 -20.81 21.62
C ASN A 273 -22.85 -19.32 21.67
N LYS A 274 -23.63 -18.59 22.48
CA LYS A 274 -23.42 -17.20 22.94
C LYS A 274 -21.94 -16.99 23.34
N GLY A 275 -21.12 -16.41 22.46
CA GLY A 275 -19.71 -16.18 22.79
C GLY A 275 -18.83 -15.58 21.69
N ASP A 276 -19.31 -15.48 20.45
CA ASP A 276 -18.49 -14.86 19.40
C ASP A 276 -18.35 -13.35 19.57
N ILE A 277 -17.15 -12.91 19.93
CA ILE A 277 -16.71 -11.51 19.84
C ILE A 277 -16.59 -11.16 18.36
N ILE A 278 -17.49 -10.28 17.93
CA ILE A 278 -17.57 -9.65 16.63
C ILE A 278 -16.79 -8.33 16.74
N PRO A 279 -15.92 -7.97 15.78
CA PRO A 279 -15.47 -6.59 15.67
C PRO A 279 -16.71 -5.68 15.61
N PRO A 280 -16.83 -4.63 16.44
CA PRO A 280 -18.08 -3.89 16.65
C PRO A 280 -18.68 -3.21 15.39
N HIS A 281 -17.97 -3.26 14.25
CA HIS A 281 -18.35 -2.58 13.00
C HIS A 281 -18.74 -3.52 11.86
N LEU A 282 -18.65 -4.85 12.01
CA LEU A 282 -19.04 -5.82 10.99
C LEU A 282 -20.14 -6.71 11.55
N ASP A 283 -21.39 -6.47 11.14
CA ASP A 283 -22.45 -7.44 11.39
C ASP A 283 -22.04 -8.77 10.74
N LYS A 284 -22.18 -9.87 11.50
CA LYS A 284 -21.44 -11.15 11.46
C LYS A 284 -21.22 -11.86 10.11
N SER A 285 -21.74 -11.36 9.00
CA SER A 285 -21.75 -12.03 7.70
C SER A 285 -21.87 -11.12 6.48
N ILE A 286 -21.87 -9.79 6.63
CA ILE A 286 -22.23 -8.91 5.52
C ILE A 286 -20.97 -8.49 4.74
N SER A 287 -20.84 -9.03 3.54
CA SER A 287 -19.92 -8.51 2.53
C SER A 287 -20.28 -7.06 2.20
N ARG A 288 -19.29 -6.17 2.22
CA ARG A 288 -19.42 -4.76 1.88
C ARG A 288 -18.72 -4.50 0.56
N LYS A 289 -19.45 -3.95 -0.41
CA LYS A 289 -18.86 -3.44 -1.65
C LYS A 289 -18.32 -2.03 -1.38
N LEU A 290 -17.02 -1.93 -1.09
CA LEU A 290 -16.36 -0.66 -0.75
C LEU A 290 -15.65 -0.02 -1.95
N LEU A 291 -15.44 -0.77 -3.03
CA LEU A 291 -14.87 -0.30 -4.29
C LEU A 291 -15.74 -0.79 -5.45
N ARG A 292 -15.76 -0.03 -6.54
CA ARG A 292 -16.31 -0.52 -7.82
C ARG A 292 -15.48 -1.69 -8.34
N GLU A 293 -16.15 -2.53 -9.12
CA GLU A 293 -15.51 -3.68 -9.76
C GLU A 293 -14.41 -3.22 -10.72
N GLY A 294 -14.71 -2.22 -11.55
CA GLY A 294 -13.73 -1.62 -12.45
C GLY A 294 -12.53 -0.99 -11.73
N THR A 295 -12.73 -0.37 -10.56
CA THR A 295 -11.63 0.17 -9.75
C THR A 295 -10.71 -0.94 -9.29
N ALA A 296 -11.28 -2.00 -8.71
CA ALA A 296 -10.51 -3.14 -8.22
C ALA A 296 -9.78 -3.87 -9.37
N TYR A 297 -10.40 -3.99 -10.54
CA TYR A 297 -9.80 -4.53 -11.75
C TYR A 297 -8.59 -3.70 -12.21
N ILE A 298 -8.74 -2.37 -12.32
CA ILE A 298 -7.65 -1.47 -12.73
C ILE A 298 -6.46 -1.59 -11.78
N ILE A 299 -6.69 -1.55 -10.47
CA ILE A 299 -5.62 -1.73 -9.48
C ILE A 299 -4.99 -3.12 -9.59
N THR A 300 -5.79 -4.15 -9.82
CA THR A 300 -5.31 -5.53 -10.00
C THR A 300 -4.41 -5.66 -11.22
N GLU A 301 -4.76 -5.04 -12.35
CA GLU A 301 -3.90 -5.04 -13.53
C GLU A 301 -2.57 -4.33 -13.25
N ILE A 302 -2.58 -3.14 -12.63
CA ILE A 302 -1.35 -2.42 -12.24
C ILE A 302 -0.49 -3.28 -11.30
N LEU A 303 -1.09 -3.95 -10.32
CA LEU A 303 -0.38 -4.82 -9.38
C LEU A 303 0.08 -6.15 -10.01
N SER A 304 -0.42 -6.52 -11.19
CA SER A 304 0.00 -7.73 -11.91
C SER A 304 1.17 -7.51 -12.87
N GLU A 305 1.58 -6.26 -13.09
CA GLU A 305 2.72 -5.93 -13.95
C GLU A 305 4.04 -6.46 -13.37
N VAL A 306 4.80 -7.13 -14.24
CA VAL A 306 6.00 -7.92 -13.89
C VAL A 306 7.28 -7.08 -13.88
N GLU A 307 7.37 -6.04 -14.71
CA GLU A 307 8.55 -5.16 -14.75
C GLU A 307 8.58 -4.25 -13.52
N ARG A 308 9.38 -4.56 -12.51
CA ARG A 308 9.58 -3.67 -11.35
C ARG A 308 11.05 -3.51 -11.01
N PRO A 309 11.51 -2.29 -10.64
CA PRO A 309 12.93 -2.03 -10.38
C PRO A 309 13.40 -2.55 -9.02
N ASP A 310 12.49 -2.93 -8.12
CA ASP A 310 12.79 -3.59 -6.84
C ASP A 310 13.01 -5.10 -6.99
N LEU A 311 12.87 -5.63 -8.22
CA LEU A 311 13.21 -7.00 -8.57
C LEU A 311 14.63 -7.04 -9.15
N PRO A 312 15.49 -7.99 -8.70
CA PRO A 312 16.70 -8.32 -9.45
C PRO A 312 16.33 -8.65 -10.90
N ILE A 313 17.13 -8.16 -11.84
CA ILE A 313 17.07 -8.54 -13.27
C ILE A 313 17.09 -10.08 -13.42
N CYS A 314 17.71 -10.76 -12.46
CA CYS A 314 17.81 -12.22 -12.33
C CYS A 314 16.61 -12.91 -11.68
N TRP A 315 15.41 -12.72 -12.23
CA TRP A 315 14.25 -13.58 -11.95
C TRP A 315 14.10 -14.72 -12.98
N GLU A 316 14.85 -14.66 -14.08
CA GLU A 316 15.46 -15.68 -14.99
C GLU A 316 14.91 -17.12 -15.12
N SER A 317 13.69 -17.43 -14.68
CA SER A 317 12.94 -18.60 -15.14
C SER A 317 11.43 -18.34 -15.14
N THR A 318 11.06 -17.10 -15.45
CA THR A 318 9.75 -16.54 -15.83
C THR A 318 8.72 -17.46 -16.49
N VAL A 319 9.18 -18.49 -17.19
CA VAL A 319 8.40 -19.20 -18.21
C VAL A 319 7.15 -19.87 -17.64
N ASN A 320 7.08 -20.10 -16.32
CA ASN A 320 5.96 -20.77 -15.65
C ASN A 320 5.38 -20.04 -14.42
N LEU A 321 5.66 -18.74 -14.21
CA LEU A 321 5.03 -18.01 -13.11
C LEU A 321 3.55 -17.73 -13.45
N PRO A 322 2.58 -18.13 -12.58
CA PRO A 322 1.19 -17.77 -12.78
C PRO A 322 1.05 -16.25 -12.72
N LYS A 323 0.09 -15.69 -13.46
CA LYS A 323 -0.24 -14.27 -13.32
C LYS A 323 -0.73 -14.05 -11.89
N VAL A 324 -0.07 -13.13 -11.16
CA VAL A 324 -0.38 -12.79 -9.76
C VAL A 324 -0.30 -11.28 -9.61
N ALA A 325 -1.28 -10.69 -8.92
CA ALA A 325 -1.26 -9.30 -8.52
C ALA A 325 -0.66 -9.22 -7.11
N TRP A 326 0.36 -8.39 -6.90
CA TRP A 326 1.09 -8.41 -5.63
C TRP A 326 1.71 -7.06 -5.26
N LYS A 327 1.94 -6.88 -3.95
CA LYS A 327 2.55 -5.68 -3.38
C LYS A 327 3.49 -6.04 -2.22
N THR A 328 4.65 -5.38 -2.23
CA THR A 328 5.61 -5.40 -1.13
C THR A 328 5.31 -4.35 -0.07
N GLY A 329 5.74 -4.62 1.15
CA GLY A 329 5.83 -3.65 2.24
C GLY A 329 7.15 -3.84 2.98
N THR A 330 7.88 -2.75 3.24
CA THR A 330 9.08 -2.76 4.08
C THR A 330 8.90 -1.69 5.13
N SER A 331 9.03 -2.04 6.41
CA SER A 331 8.95 -1.08 7.52
C SER A 331 10.26 -0.30 7.69
N TYR A 332 10.17 0.86 8.35
CA TYR A 332 11.36 1.66 8.66
C TYR A 332 12.36 0.89 9.52
N GLY A 333 13.65 0.99 9.18
CA GLY A 333 14.72 0.27 9.87
C GLY A 333 14.79 -1.23 9.55
N HIS A 334 14.15 -1.66 8.45
CA HIS A 334 14.18 -3.05 7.97
C HIS A 334 13.81 -4.08 9.04
N LYS A 335 12.70 -3.85 9.74
CA LYS A 335 12.21 -4.74 10.80
C LYS A 335 11.19 -5.75 10.31
N ASP A 336 10.43 -5.36 9.29
CA ASP A 336 9.32 -6.13 8.73
C ASP A 336 9.39 -6.10 7.20
N ALA A 337 9.46 -7.29 6.61
CA ALA A 337 9.34 -7.50 5.18
C ALA A 337 8.02 -8.22 4.89
N TRP A 338 7.17 -7.57 4.11
CA TRP A 338 5.86 -8.06 3.72
C TRP A 338 5.81 -8.30 2.22
N SER A 339 5.12 -9.37 1.82
CA SER A 339 4.66 -9.54 0.46
C SER A 339 3.26 -10.13 0.47
N ILE A 340 2.32 -9.44 -0.16
CA ILE A 340 0.92 -9.84 -0.24
C ILE A 340 0.57 -9.92 -1.72
N GLY A 341 0.04 -11.04 -2.14
CA GLY A 341 -0.39 -11.24 -3.51
C GLY A 341 -1.65 -12.07 -3.61
N TYR A 342 -2.28 -12.01 -4.77
CA TYR A 342 -3.53 -12.67 -5.03
C TYR A 342 -3.70 -13.03 -6.51
N ASN A 343 -4.45 -14.11 -6.71
CA ASN A 343 -5.13 -14.44 -7.96
C ASN A 343 -6.65 -14.58 -7.64
N PRO A 344 -7.51 -14.92 -8.61
CA PRO A 344 -8.96 -15.03 -8.37
C PRO A 344 -9.38 -16.02 -7.27
N LYS A 345 -8.53 -17.00 -6.95
CA LYS A 345 -8.82 -18.08 -6.01
C LYS A 345 -8.16 -17.91 -4.65
N TYR A 346 -6.90 -17.52 -4.61
CA TYR A 346 -6.11 -17.42 -3.40
C TYR A 346 -5.60 -16.00 -3.19
N THR A 347 -5.66 -15.56 -1.94
CA THR A 347 -4.93 -14.40 -1.44
C THR A 347 -3.92 -14.88 -0.40
N ILE A 348 -2.64 -14.60 -0.63
CA ILE A 348 -1.53 -15.06 0.20
C ILE A 348 -0.79 -13.85 0.75
N GLY A 349 -0.55 -13.84 2.05
CA GLY A 349 0.32 -12.88 2.70
C GLY A 349 1.48 -13.58 3.37
N VAL A 350 2.67 -12.99 3.22
CA VAL A 350 3.91 -13.42 3.86
C VAL A 350 4.49 -12.26 4.64
N TRP A 351 4.94 -12.54 5.87
CA TRP A 351 5.77 -11.67 6.67
C TRP A 351 7.10 -12.37 6.99
N VAL A 352 8.20 -11.63 6.96
CA VAL A 352 9.54 -12.08 7.36
C VAL A 352 10.16 -11.01 8.26
N GLY A 353 10.77 -11.44 9.36
CA GLY A 353 11.39 -10.53 10.33
C GLY A 353 11.78 -11.21 11.63
N ASN A 354 11.97 -10.41 12.67
CA ASN A 354 12.34 -10.89 14.01
C ASN A 354 11.29 -10.46 15.04
N PHE A 355 10.87 -11.39 15.92
CA PHE A 355 9.85 -11.08 16.92
C PHE A 355 10.33 -10.07 17.97
N ASN A 356 11.62 -10.05 18.28
CA ASN A 356 12.26 -9.03 19.12
C ASN A 356 12.37 -7.63 18.47
N GLY A 357 12.01 -7.47 17.19
CA GLY A 357 12.01 -6.19 16.47
C GLY A 357 13.40 -5.70 16.01
N ILE A 358 14.44 -6.53 16.09
CA ILE A 358 15.76 -6.23 15.54
C ILE A 358 15.68 -6.30 14.01
N GLY A 359 16.09 -5.22 13.34
CA GLY A 359 16.14 -5.15 11.88
C GLY A 359 17.39 -5.78 11.27
N SER A 360 17.34 -6.02 9.97
CA SER A 360 18.47 -6.52 9.17
C SER A 360 18.34 -6.01 7.73
N SER A 361 19.46 -5.69 7.07
CA SER A 361 19.44 -5.27 5.66
C SER A 361 18.87 -6.32 4.72
N ALA A 362 18.81 -7.59 5.14
CA ALA A 362 18.16 -8.67 4.39
C ALA A 362 16.63 -8.66 4.50
N ILE A 363 16.05 -7.87 5.43
CA ILE A 363 14.59 -7.74 5.61
C ILE A 363 14.09 -6.68 4.62
N VAL A 364 13.98 -7.11 3.36
CA VAL A 364 13.40 -6.33 2.26
C VAL A 364 12.25 -7.13 1.66
N GLY A 365 11.08 -6.50 1.49
CA GLY A 365 9.87 -7.18 1.02
C GLY A 365 10.05 -7.99 -0.28
N SER A 366 10.75 -7.42 -1.27
CA SER A 366 11.01 -8.05 -2.57
C SER A 366 12.03 -9.19 -2.50
N GLU A 367 12.95 -9.20 -1.55
CA GLU A 367 14.04 -10.18 -1.47
C GLU A 367 13.77 -11.30 -0.46
N ALA A 368 13.07 -11.00 0.64
CA ALA A 368 12.83 -11.96 1.71
C ALA A 368 11.42 -12.57 1.66
N ALA A 369 10.38 -11.76 1.47
CA ALA A 369 8.99 -12.20 1.55
C ALA A 369 8.41 -12.62 0.19
N ALA A 370 8.74 -11.90 -0.89
CA ALA A 370 8.20 -12.19 -2.22
C ALA A 370 8.59 -13.57 -2.79
N PRO A 371 9.82 -14.09 -2.60
CA PRO A 371 10.15 -15.44 -3.07
C PRO A 371 9.30 -16.54 -2.43
N ILE A 372 8.96 -16.40 -1.15
CA ILE A 372 8.06 -17.32 -0.44
C ILE A 372 6.66 -17.24 -1.04
N LEU A 373 6.16 -16.03 -1.29
CA LEU A 373 4.85 -15.79 -1.90
C LEU A 373 4.73 -16.50 -3.26
N PHE A 374 5.71 -16.33 -4.14
CA PHE A 374 5.69 -16.90 -5.49
C PHE A 374 5.86 -18.42 -5.50
N ASP A 375 6.70 -18.98 -4.62
CA ASP A 375 6.80 -20.44 -4.45
C ASP A 375 5.43 -21.05 -4.10
N LEU A 376 4.67 -20.38 -3.23
CA LEU A 376 3.33 -20.83 -2.85
C LEU A 376 2.34 -20.71 -4.00
N PHE A 377 2.34 -19.60 -4.73
CA PHE A 377 1.49 -19.48 -5.92
C PHE A 377 1.83 -20.52 -6.98
N ASN A 378 3.11 -20.81 -7.23
CA ASN A 378 3.53 -21.84 -8.17
C ASN A 378 3.00 -23.22 -7.75
N ALA A 379 3.14 -23.57 -6.47
CA ALA A 379 2.70 -24.86 -5.96
C ALA A 379 1.17 -25.01 -5.94
N LEU A 380 0.43 -23.94 -5.63
CA LEU A 380 -1.04 -23.96 -5.58
C LEU A 380 -1.68 -23.84 -6.98
N SER A 381 -1.12 -23.01 -7.86
CA SER A 381 -1.65 -22.76 -9.21
C SER A 381 -1.42 -23.92 -10.17
N ALA A 382 -0.37 -24.73 -9.98
CA ALA A 382 -0.20 -25.99 -10.73
C ALA A 382 -1.38 -26.96 -10.58
N SER A 383 -2.16 -26.79 -9.50
CA SER A 383 -3.34 -27.62 -9.19
C SER A 383 -4.68 -26.95 -9.55
N SER A 384 -4.66 -25.66 -9.90
CA SER A 384 -5.85 -24.84 -10.10
C SER A 384 -5.78 -24.13 -11.46
N GLY A 385 -6.54 -24.62 -12.43
CA GLY A 385 -6.63 -24.05 -13.79
C GLY A 385 -7.38 -22.73 -13.85
N ASP A 386 -7.14 -21.84 -12.88
CA ASP A 386 -7.93 -20.63 -12.68
C ASP A 386 -7.61 -19.60 -13.77
N GLN A 387 -8.67 -19.14 -14.44
CA GLN A 387 -8.58 -18.04 -15.39
C GLN A 387 -8.35 -16.73 -14.64
N TRP A 388 -7.55 -15.85 -15.24
CA TRP A 388 -7.38 -14.48 -14.73
C TRP A 388 -8.70 -13.70 -14.74
N TYR A 389 -8.74 -12.57 -14.04
CA TYR A 389 -9.93 -11.71 -13.99
C TYR A 389 -10.38 -11.28 -15.38
N ILE A 390 -11.69 -11.33 -15.61
CA ILE A 390 -12.35 -10.80 -16.80
C ILE A 390 -12.55 -9.30 -16.59
N GLN A 391 -12.25 -8.49 -17.61
CA GLN A 391 -12.49 -7.05 -17.57
C GLN A 391 -13.98 -6.76 -17.31
N PRO A 392 -14.31 -6.02 -16.24
CA PRO A 392 -15.68 -5.62 -15.94
C PRO A 392 -16.27 -4.71 -17.03
N SER A 393 -17.59 -4.76 -17.23
CA SER A 393 -18.29 -3.97 -18.27
C SER A 393 -18.26 -2.45 -18.02
N ASP A 394 -17.97 -2.02 -16.80
CA ASP A 394 -17.80 -0.61 -16.43
C ASP A 394 -16.38 -0.09 -16.70
N VAL A 395 -15.46 -0.94 -17.16
CA VAL A 395 -14.11 -0.54 -17.59
C VAL A 395 -14.06 -0.45 -19.11
N GLN A 396 -13.57 0.67 -19.61
CA GLN A 396 -13.32 0.90 -21.02
C GLN A 396 -11.87 1.34 -21.24
N GLU A 397 -11.45 1.37 -22.51
CA GLU A 397 -10.16 1.91 -22.93
C GLU A 397 -10.34 3.25 -23.62
N ARG A 398 -9.40 4.17 -23.40
CA ARG A 398 -9.31 5.44 -24.14
C ARG A 398 -7.86 5.84 -24.38
N GLU A 399 -7.66 6.70 -25.38
CA GLU A 399 -6.39 7.37 -25.60
C GLU A 399 -6.27 8.64 -24.74
N VAL A 400 -5.13 8.77 -24.08
CA VAL A 400 -4.72 9.96 -23.33
C VAL A 400 -3.37 10.46 -23.79
N CYS A 401 -3.10 11.74 -23.56
CA CYS A 401 -1.82 12.36 -23.87
C CYS A 401 -0.68 11.71 -23.10
N SER A 402 0.36 11.25 -23.80
CA SER A 402 1.48 10.54 -23.18
C SER A 402 2.20 11.37 -22.11
N LEU A 403 2.22 12.70 -22.26
CA LEU A 403 2.87 13.63 -21.35
C LEU A 403 2.02 14.00 -20.13
N SER A 404 0.73 14.27 -20.34
CA SER A 404 -0.13 14.84 -19.28
C SER A 404 -1.04 13.83 -18.60
N GLY A 405 -1.24 12.65 -19.20
CA GLY A 405 -2.21 11.67 -18.71
C GLY A 405 -3.67 12.06 -18.88
N MET A 406 -3.93 13.23 -19.46
CA MET A 406 -5.27 13.79 -19.70
C MET A 406 -5.79 13.38 -21.08
N VAL A 407 -7.09 13.52 -21.30
CA VAL A 407 -7.71 13.26 -22.61
C VAL A 407 -7.00 14.09 -23.68
N MET A 408 -6.76 13.48 -24.84
CA MET A 408 -6.05 14.14 -25.95
C MET A 408 -6.71 15.46 -26.33
N SER A 409 -5.93 16.54 -26.42
CA SER A 409 -6.35 17.76 -27.08
C SER A 409 -5.80 17.77 -28.51
N LYS A 410 -6.32 18.66 -29.36
CA LYS A 410 -5.80 18.89 -30.73
C LYS A 410 -4.32 19.32 -30.79
N HIS A 411 -3.70 19.63 -29.65
CA HIS A 411 -2.32 20.07 -29.53
C HIS A 411 -1.38 18.97 -29.07
N CYS A 412 -1.91 17.79 -28.72
CA CYS A 412 -1.11 16.64 -28.33
C CYS A 412 -0.57 15.91 -29.56
N HIS A 413 0.69 15.49 -29.51
CA HIS A 413 1.34 14.77 -30.62
C HIS A 413 1.44 13.26 -30.38
N THR A 414 1.42 12.83 -29.12
CA THR A 414 1.56 11.42 -28.73
C THR A 414 0.46 11.01 -27.76
N SER A 415 -0.10 9.83 -27.99
CA SER A 415 -1.10 9.19 -27.15
C SER A 415 -0.55 7.92 -26.50
N LYS A 416 -1.24 7.47 -25.46
CA LYS A 416 -1.12 6.14 -24.87
C LYS A 416 -2.51 5.67 -24.42
N ASN A 417 -2.70 4.37 -24.37
CA ASN A 417 -3.96 3.78 -23.92
C ASN A 417 -4.01 3.71 -22.40
N GLU A 418 -5.20 3.93 -21.84
CA GLU A 418 -5.48 3.64 -20.44
C GLU A 418 -6.83 2.95 -20.26
N HIS A 419 -6.93 2.11 -19.23
CA HIS A 419 -8.21 1.69 -18.68
C HIS A 419 -8.80 2.81 -17.84
N TYR A 420 -10.09 3.09 -18.05
CA TYR A 420 -10.83 4.11 -17.31
C TYR A 420 -12.25 3.65 -17.05
N ILE A 421 -12.91 4.30 -16.10
CA ILE A 421 -14.30 4.06 -15.72
C ILE A 421 -15.14 5.24 -16.24
N PRO A 422 -15.97 5.07 -17.28
CA PRO A 422 -16.80 6.15 -17.83
C PRO A 422 -17.68 6.81 -16.76
N GLY A 423 -17.73 8.14 -16.76
CA GLY A 423 -18.49 8.93 -15.77
C GLY A 423 -17.83 9.05 -14.39
N ILE A 424 -16.75 8.31 -14.13
CA ILE A 424 -15.98 8.38 -12.88
C ILE A 424 -14.59 8.96 -13.13
N SER A 425 -13.79 8.36 -14.03
CA SER A 425 -12.42 8.81 -14.27
C SER A 425 -12.37 10.24 -14.84
N PRO A 426 -11.33 11.04 -14.51
CA PRO A 426 -11.18 12.41 -15.01
C PRO A 426 -11.29 12.48 -16.52
N ASN A 427 -12.05 13.42 -17.07
CA ASN A 427 -12.26 13.57 -18.52
C ASN A 427 -11.74 14.91 -19.07
N GLN A 428 -10.92 15.62 -18.28
CA GLN A 428 -10.33 16.89 -18.68
C GLN A 428 -9.42 16.69 -19.90
N GLU A 429 -9.58 17.55 -20.91
CA GLU A 429 -8.65 17.63 -22.03
C GLU A 429 -7.29 18.17 -21.60
N CYS A 430 -6.23 17.71 -22.27
CA CYS A 430 -4.86 18.12 -22.00
C CYS A 430 -4.71 19.64 -21.98
N ASN A 431 -4.40 20.18 -20.79
CA ASN A 431 -4.11 21.59 -20.57
C ASN A 431 -2.60 21.88 -20.51
N MET A 432 -1.74 20.86 -20.57
CA MET A 432 -0.29 21.02 -20.64
C MET A 432 0.18 21.44 -22.04
N HIS A 433 -0.40 20.88 -23.11
CA HIS A 433 -0.12 21.31 -24.48
C HIS A 433 -0.99 22.52 -24.82
N ARG A 434 -0.41 23.72 -24.77
CA ARG A 434 -1.13 24.98 -25.00
C ARG A 434 -0.70 25.61 -26.30
N ALA A 435 -1.66 25.88 -27.18
CA ALA A 435 -1.46 26.77 -28.31
C ALA A 435 -1.38 28.21 -27.83
N ILE A 436 -0.24 28.84 -28.07
CA ILE A 436 0.06 30.22 -27.71
C ILE A 436 0.13 31.04 -28.99
N ALA A 437 -0.67 32.10 -29.05
CA ALA A 437 -0.59 33.10 -30.12
C ALA A 437 0.62 34.00 -29.88
N ILE A 438 1.48 34.11 -30.89
CA ILE A 438 2.70 34.91 -30.88
C ILE A 438 2.54 35.98 -31.95
N ASP A 439 2.66 37.23 -31.53
CA ASP A 439 2.65 38.38 -32.41
C ASP A 439 3.79 38.31 -33.44
N ASN A 440 3.49 38.52 -34.72
CA ASN A 440 4.48 38.36 -35.78
C ASN A 440 5.52 39.48 -35.79
N GLU A 441 5.19 40.66 -35.24
CA GLU A 441 6.09 41.81 -35.19
C GLU A 441 6.96 41.79 -33.93
N THR A 442 6.34 41.62 -32.76
CA THR A 442 7.05 41.73 -31.47
C THR A 442 7.58 40.40 -30.94
N GLY A 443 7.08 39.26 -31.43
CA GLY A 443 7.36 37.94 -30.86
C GLY A 443 6.75 37.70 -29.47
N MET A 444 5.91 38.62 -28.99
CA MET A 444 5.25 38.51 -27.67
C MET A 444 4.02 37.62 -27.73
N ARG A 445 3.67 37.04 -26.58
CA ARG A 445 2.45 36.26 -26.41
C ARG A 445 1.22 37.17 -26.38
N LEU A 446 0.19 36.78 -27.13
CA LEU A 446 -1.10 37.49 -27.21
C LEU A 446 -2.22 36.66 -26.57
N CYS A 447 -2.95 37.25 -25.61
CA CYS A 447 -4.20 36.68 -25.13
C CYS A 447 -5.35 36.89 -26.13
N SER A 448 -6.54 36.35 -25.81
CA SER A 448 -7.73 36.47 -26.65
C SER A 448 -8.13 37.93 -26.96
N LYS A 449 -7.84 38.87 -26.04
CA LYS A 449 -8.06 40.31 -26.27
C LYS A 449 -6.94 40.96 -27.06
N CYS A 450 -5.67 40.65 -26.75
CA CYS A 450 -4.51 41.27 -27.40
C CYS A 450 -4.40 40.93 -28.90
N ARG A 451 -4.90 39.78 -29.33
CA ARG A 451 -4.80 39.36 -30.73
C ARG A 451 -5.74 40.09 -31.70
N ILE A 452 -6.70 40.87 -31.21
CA ILE A 452 -7.62 41.61 -32.09
C ILE A 452 -6.84 42.67 -32.86
N GLY A 453 -6.93 42.65 -34.19
CA GLY A 453 -6.25 43.59 -35.07
C GLY A 453 -4.75 43.37 -35.25
N ARG A 454 -4.20 42.24 -34.76
CA ARG A 454 -2.77 41.89 -34.90
C ARG A 454 -2.58 40.63 -35.73
N ALA A 455 -1.53 40.60 -36.54
CA ALA A 455 -1.10 39.40 -37.24
C ALA A 455 -0.28 38.52 -36.29
N TYR A 456 -0.68 37.26 -36.12
CA TYR A 456 -0.02 36.35 -35.20
C TYR A 456 0.14 34.95 -35.78
N THR A 457 1.13 34.21 -35.28
CA THR A 457 1.32 32.78 -35.51
C THR A 457 1.01 32.01 -34.24
N THR A 458 0.52 30.78 -34.37
CA THR A 458 0.25 29.93 -33.20
C THR A 458 1.33 28.88 -33.10
N LYS A 459 1.94 28.74 -31.91
CA LYS A 459 2.88 27.67 -31.59
C LYS A 459 2.41 26.93 -30.34
N THR A 460 2.59 25.62 -30.33
CA THR A 460 2.28 24.78 -29.17
C THR A 460 3.46 24.81 -28.20
N PHE A 461 3.18 25.08 -26.92
CA PHE A 461 4.14 24.99 -25.82
C PHE A 461 3.66 23.97 -24.80
N ILE A 462 4.60 23.36 -24.10
CA ILE A 462 4.32 22.53 -22.94
C ILE A 462 4.34 23.42 -21.70
N VAL A 463 3.24 23.47 -20.96
CA VAL A 463 3.13 24.16 -19.69
C VAL A 463 3.01 23.13 -18.57
N PHE A 464 4.02 23.04 -17.72
CA PHE A 464 4.07 22.11 -16.60
C PHE A 464 3.39 22.70 -15.36
N PRO A 465 2.80 21.84 -14.50
CA PRO A 465 2.38 22.26 -13.17
C PRO A 465 3.53 22.94 -12.40
N PRO A 466 3.25 23.96 -11.57
CA PRO A 466 4.29 24.78 -10.93
C PRO A 466 5.38 23.98 -10.21
N GLU A 467 4.97 22.96 -9.49
CA GLU A 467 5.86 22.10 -8.70
C GLU A 467 6.86 21.33 -9.58
N ILE A 468 6.37 20.76 -10.69
CA ILE A 468 7.16 19.98 -11.64
C ILE A 468 8.08 20.89 -12.45
N ALA A 469 7.58 22.04 -12.90
CA ALA A 469 8.38 23.03 -13.63
C ALA A 469 9.57 23.50 -12.80
N THR A 470 9.30 23.91 -11.55
CA THR A 470 10.33 24.37 -10.60
C THR A 470 11.35 23.28 -10.30
N TRP A 471 10.89 22.04 -10.08
CA TRP A 471 11.78 20.90 -9.84
C TRP A 471 12.67 20.60 -11.06
N LYS A 472 12.12 20.62 -12.27
CA LYS A 472 12.89 20.43 -13.51
C LYS A 472 14.00 21.48 -13.65
N GLU A 473 13.67 22.77 -13.51
CA GLU A 473 14.66 23.84 -13.62
C GLU A 473 15.79 23.70 -12.59
N ARG A 474 15.47 23.34 -11.34
CA ARG A 474 16.45 23.11 -10.27
C ARG A 474 17.40 21.97 -10.54
N ASN A 475 16.95 20.96 -11.29
CA ASN A 475 17.75 19.80 -11.66
C ASN A 475 18.41 19.97 -13.04
N GLY A 476 18.43 21.19 -13.61
CA GLY A 476 19.04 21.46 -14.91
C GLY A 476 18.27 20.84 -16.09
N ILE A 477 17.03 20.40 -15.88
CA ILE A 477 16.17 19.88 -16.94
C ILE A 477 15.48 21.07 -17.60
N ASN A 478 15.70 21.23 -18.90
CA ASN A 478 15.15 22.34 -19.67
C ASN A 478 13.61 22.27 -19.70
N VAL A 479 12.96 23.42 -19.50
CA VAL A 479 11.51 23.60 -19.64
C VAL A 479 11.27 24.71 -20.65
N ASP A 480 10.31 24.51 -21.54
CA ASP A 480 9.99 25.51 -22.57
C ASP A 480 9.52 26.80 -21.91
N ARG A 481 10.30 27.88 -22.04
CA ARG A 481 9.88 29.18 -21.52
C ARG A 481 8.94 29.84 -22.51
N LEU A 482 7.79 30.27 -22.02
CA LEU A 482 6.85 30.99 -22.87
C LEU A 482 7.39 32.39 -23.20
N PRO A 483 7.11 32.92 -24.41
CA PRO A 483 7.37 34.32 -24.73
C PRO A 483 6.69 35.25 -23.73
N PRO A 484 7.26 36.44 -23.44
CA PRO A 484 6.64 37.40 -22.54
C PRO A 484 5.22 37.74 -23.00
N HIS A 485 4.30 37.92 -22.06
CA HIS A 485 2.99 38.46 -22.39
C HIS A 485 3.11 39.89 -22.93
N PHE A 486 2.24 40.25 -23.88
CA PHE A 486 2.12 41.60 -24.40
C PHE A 486 1.96 42.63 -23.26
N THR A 487 2.83 43.63 -23.24
CA THR A 487 3.07 44.52 -22.08
C THR A 487 1.94 45.50 -21.79
N GLU A 488 1.12 45.85 -22.77
CA GLU A 488 -0.04 46.75 -22.58
C GLU A 488 -1.33 46.00 -22.22
N CYS A 489 -1.24 44.70 -21.93
CA CYS A 489 -2.40 43.92 -21.52
C CYS A 489 -2.75 44.15 -20.04
N SER A 490 -4.00 44.53 -19.77
CA SER A 490 -4.53 44.68 -18.41
C SER A 490 -5.24 43.43 -17.87
N VAL A 491 -5.20 42.31 -18.61
CA VAL A 491 -5.89 41.07 -18.25
C VAL A 491 -4.97 40.17 -17.44
N VAL A 492 -5.42 39.78 -16.24
CA VAL A 492 -4.79 38.70 -15.46
C VAL A 492 -4.95 37.37 -16.19
N ALA A 493 -3.86 36.62 -16.35
CA ALA A 493 -3.92 35.36 -17.07
C ALA A 493 -4.72 34.30 -16.31
N SER A 494 -5.47 33.47 -17.04
CA SER A 494 -6.11 32.28 -16.48
C SER A 494 -5.10 31.15 -16.24
N GLY A 495 -5.19 30.47 -15.11
CA GLY A 495 -4.38 29.30 -14.77
C GLY A 495 -3.98 29.27 -13.30
N ASP A 496 -3.20 28.25 -12.92
CA ASP A 496 -2.69 28.13 -11.55
C ASP A 496 -1.62 29.18 -11.26
N GLY A 497 -1.72 29.82 -10.09
CA GLY A 497 -0.71 30.76 -9.61
C GLY A 497 0.47 30.08 -8.91
N PRO A 498 1.41 30.87 -8.36
CA PRO A 498 2.52 30.35 -7.56
C PRO A 498 2.04 29.54 -6.35
N ILE A 499 2.70 28.44 -6.03
CA ILE A 499 2.41 27.64 -4.83
C ILE A 499 3.46 27.96 -3.78
N ILE A 500 3.07 28.54 -2.64
CA ILE A 500 4.00 28.83 -1.55
C ILE A 500 4.46 27.52 -0.92
N ARG A 501 5.78 27.27 -0.95
CA ARG A 501 6.46 26.10 -0.36
C ARG A 501 7.04 26.41 1.00
N SER A 502 7.49 27.64 1.20
CA SER A 502 7.96 28.13 2.48
C SER A 502 7.50 29.58 2.68
N PRO A 503 6.93 29.93 3.84
CA PRO A 503 6.68 29.05 5.00
C PRO A 503 5.56 28.03 4.75
N SER A 504 5.55 26.95 5.53
CA SER A 504 4.50 25.93 5.45
C SER A 504 3.17 26.48 5.96
N ALA A 505 2.08 26.21 5.25
CA ALA A 505 0.74 26.56 5.70
C ALA A 505 0.45 25.95 7.07
N GLU A 506 -0.26 26.68 7.93
CA GLU A 506 -0.73 26.23 9.25
C GLU A 506 0.37 25.94 10.30
N SER A 507 1.64 26.16 9.96
CA SER A 507 2.74 26.02 10.91
C SER A 507 2.92 27.27 11.77
N GLU A 508 3.13 27.08 13.07
CA GLU A 508 3.55 28.14 13.97
C GLU A 508 5.07 28.24 14.00
N TYR A 509 5.60 29.44 13.77
CA TYR A 509 7.03 29.72 13.84
C TYR A 509 7.35 30.29 15.21
N ILE A 510 8.17 29.59 15.98
CA ILE A 510 8.55 29.99 17.34
C ILE A 510 9.94 30.62 17.31
N ILE A 511 10.06 31.87 17.77
CA ILE A 511 11.35 32.53 17.95
C ILE A 511 12.02 31.95 19.19
N ARG A 512 13.18 31.32 19.00
CA ARG A 512 13.96 30.71 20.07
C ARG A 512 14.69 31.79 20.87
N GLN A 513 14.46 31.82 22.17
CA GLN A 513 15.20 32.67 23.09
C GLN A 513 16.68 32.25 23.14
N GLY A 514 17.59 33.22 23.18
CA GLY A 514 19.04 32.98 23.24
C GLY A 514 19.71 32.69 21.89
N VAL A 515 18.96 32.60 20.79
CA VAL A 515 19.50 32.55 19.42
C VAL A 515 19.30 33.92 18.77
N ASP A 516 20.33 34.46 18.12
CA ASP A 516 20.21 35.75 17.42
C ASP A 516 19.13 35.66 16.32
N ILE A 517 18.32 36.70 16.19
CA ILE A 517 17.24 36.80 15.19
C ILE A 517 17.78 36.69 13.76
N GLU A 518 19.04 37.07 13.53
CA GLU A 518 19.68 36.95 12.22
C GLU A 518 19.78 35.49 11.73
N TYR A 519 19.93 34.54 12.66
CA TYR A 519 20.00 33.10 12.36
C TYR A 519 18.62 32.42 12.33
N GLN A 520 17.55 33.16 12.59
CA GLN A 520 16.18 32.65 12.65
C GLN A 520 15.31 33.14 11.48
N LYS A 521 15.93 33.59 10.39
CA LYS A 521 15.23 34.08 9.20
C LYS A 521 14.33 33.00 8.59
N ILE A 522 13.13 33.39 8.16
CA ILE A 522 12.17 32.53 7.47
C ILE A 522 12.42 32.64 5.98
N LEU A 523 12.65 31.50 5.32
CA LEU A 523 12.75 31.40 3.87
C LEU A 523 11.36 31.63 3.23
N LEU A 524 11.32 32.44 2.19
CA LEU A 524 10.21 32.54 1.27
C LEU A 524 10.55 31.81 -0.02
N GLU A 525 9.71 30.84 -0.36
CA GLU A 525 9.93 29.97 -1.50
C GLU A 525 8.59 29.61 -2.12
N ALA A 526 8.52 29.67 -3.45
CA ALA A 526 7.34 29.30 -4.20
C ALA A 526 7.71 28.43 -5.40
N SER A 527 6.81 27.52 -5.76
CA SER A 527 6.83 26.82 -7.04
C SER A 527 6.03 27.60 -8.06
N VAL A 528 6.58 27.81 -9.25
CA VAL A 528 5.95 28.54 -10.35
C VAL A 528 5.91 27.71 -11.62
N SER A 529 4.93 27.95 -12.47
CA SER A 529 4.88 27.32 -13.80
C SER A 529 5.94 27.95 -14.72
N ASN A 530 6.29 27.26 -15.80
CA ASN A 530 7.33 27.68 -16.76
C ASN A 530 6.91 28.87 -17.65
N ASP A 531 5.69 29.38 -17.47
CA ASP A 531 5.27 30.67 -18.05
C ASP A 531 5.63 31.88 -17.17
N CYS A 532 6.09 31.65 -15.93
CA CYS A 532 6.47 32.70 -14.99
C CYS A 532 7.97 33.01 -15.05
N ARG A 533 8.34 34.29 -15.14
CA ARG A 533 9.74 34.77 -15.12
C ARG A 533 10.12 35.47 -13.83
N ASN A 534 9.17 36.18 -13.22
CA ASN A 534 9.37 36.94 -12.00
C ASN A 534 8.24 36.67 -11.01
N ILE A 535 8.60 36.63 -9.73
CA ILE A 535 7.65 36.64 -8.62
C ILE A 535 7.79 37.89 -7.77
N TYR A 536 6.67 38.25 -7.16
CA TYR A 536 6.51 39.37 -6.26
C TYR A 536 6.06 38.83 -4.90
N TRP A 537 6.87 39.04 -3.88
CA TRP A 537 6.51 38.69 -2.51
C TRP A 537 6.02 39.91 -1.76
N PHE A 538 4.90 39.75 -1.06
CA PHE A 538 4.34 40.75 -0.17
C PHE A 538 4.17 40.17 1.23
N VAL A 539 4.52 40.95 2.25
CA VAL A 539 4.25 40.65 3.66
C VAL A 539 3.45 41.81 4.25
N ASN A 540 2.25 41.56 4.75
CA ASN A 540 1.35 42.58 5.30
C ASN A 540 1.08 43.77 4.35
N SER A 541 1.05 43.50 3.04
CA SER A 541 0.92 44.47 1.93
C SER A 541 2.20 45.19 1.50
N ASP A 542 3.31 45.03 2.21
CA ASP A 542 4.61 45.58 1.81
C ASP A 542 5.30 44.64 0.82
N MET A 543 5.71 45.17 -0.34
CA MET A 543 6.54 44.40 -1.29
C MET A 543 7.95 44.25 -0.73
N ILE A 544 8.36 43.00 -0.52
CA ILE A 544 9.66 42.66 0.06
C ILE A 544 10.65 42.13 -0.98
N PHE A 545 10.16 41.61 -2.11
CA PHE A 545 11.00 41.09 -3.18
C PHE A 545 10.30 41.13 -4.53
N ASN A 546 11.09 41.44 -5.56
CA ASN A 546 10.76 41.24 -6.96
C ASN A 546 11.99 40.63 -7.66
N GLY A 547 11.79 39.54 -8.40
CA GLY A 547 12.79 39.00 -9.29
C GLY A 547 12.58 37.52 -9.56
N SER A 548 13.67 36.84 -9.91
CA SER A 548 13.63 35.43 -10.27
C SER A 548 13.02 34.55 -9.17
N PRO A 549 12.09 33.63 -9.51
CA PRO A 549 11.54 32.63 -8.59
C PRO A 549 12.59 31.72 -7.95
N MET A 550 13.76 31.60 -8.57
CA MET A 550 14.85 30.74 -8.10
C MET A 550 15.72 31.40 -7.02
N LYS A 551 15.57 32.70 -6.78
CA LYS A 551 16.33 33.41 -5.76
C LYS A 551 15.74 33.13 -4.39
N LYS A 552 16.59 32.68 -3.45
CA LYS A 552 16.19 32.52 -2.04
C LYS A 552 15.96 33.89 -1.41
N VAL A 553 14.78 34.09 -0.84
CA VAL A 553 14.37 35.32 -0.17
C VAL A 553 14.15 35.00 1.30
N PHE A 554 14.63 35.85 2.20
CA PHE A 554 14.53 35.63 3.63
C PHE A 554 13.87 36.82 4.31
N ILE A 555 12.95 36.55 5.23
CA ILE A 555 12.35 37.57 6.10
C ILE A 555 12.78 37.34 7.55
N THR A 556 12.97 38.44 8.28
CA THR A 556 13.21 38.36 9.73
C THR A 556 11.87 38.12 10.43
N PRO A 557 11.74 37.07 11.26
CA PRO A 557 10.50 36.78 11.96
C PRO A 557 10.17 37.92 12.95
N LYS A 558 8.92 38.37 12.94
CA LYS A 558 8.37 39.32 13.91
C LYS A 558 7.19 38.65 14.62
N PRO A 559 7.03 38.77 15.94
CA PRO A 559 5.88 38.21 16.63
C PRO A 559 4.56 38.75 16.08
N GLY A 560 3.58 37.86 15.87
CA GLY A 560 2.25 38.21 15.41
C GLY A 560 1.75 37.35 14.24
N LYS A 561 0.57 37.72 13.72
CA LYS A 561 0.00 37.14 12.50
C LYS A 561 0.38 37.99 11.31
N HIS A 562 0.97 37.36 10.30
CA HIS A 562 1.42 37.97 9.06
C HIS A 562 0.66 37.38 7.88
N THR A 563 0.29 38.23 6.92
CA THR A 563 -0.23 37.79 5.63
C THR A 563 0.91 37.75 4.63
N ILE A 564 1.11 36.60 3.98
CA ILE A 564 2.09 36.44 2.90
C ILE A 564 1.35 36.25 1.59
N VAL A 565 1.71 37.03 0.57
CA VAL A 565 1.19 36.88 -0.79
C VAL A 565 2.36 36.68 -1.74
N CYS A 566 2.27 35.65 -2.58
CA CYS A 566 3.18 35.43 -3.71
C CYS A 566 2.38 35.63 -4.99
N MET A 567 2.83 36.55 -5.84
CA MET A 567 2.22 36.84 -7.13
C MET A 567 3.23 36.62 -8.25
N ASP A 568 2.79 36.15 -9.42
CA ASP A 568 3.63 36.07 -10.62
C ASP A 568 3.46 37.26 -11.57
N ASP A 569 4.30 37.29 -12.60
CA ASP A 569 4.28 38.26 -13.71
C ASP A 569 3.04 38.20 -14.59
N GLU A 570 2.16 37.22 -14.40
CA GLU A 570 0.88 37.10 -15.07
C GLU A 570 -0.30 37.56 -14.20
N GLY A 571 -0.01 38.06 -12.99
CA GLY A 571 -0.98 38.59 -12.03
C GLY A 571 -1.71 37.52 -11.23
N ARG A 572 -1.31 36.24 -11.32
CA ARG A 572 -1.88 35.16 -10.51
C ARG A 572 -1.22 35.20 -9.13
N ALA A 573 -2.00 35.07 -8.07
CA ALA A 573 -1.50 35.21 -6.71
C ALA A 573 -2.03 34.13 -5.76
N THR A 574 -1.18 33.74 -4.81
CA THR A 574 -1.51 32.85 -3.69
C THR A 574 -1.26 33.57 -2.38
N LYS A 575 -2.21 33.43 -1.45
CA LYS A 575 -2.18 34.07 -0.14
C LYS A 575 -2.15 33.00 0.96
N MET A 576 -1.35 33.23 1.99
CA MET A 576 -1.35 32.44 3.21
C MET A 576 -1.21 33.30 4.47
N THR A 577 -1.54 32.72 5.62
CA THR A 577 -1.32 33.34 6.94
C THR A 577 -0.17 32.64 7.66
N LEU A 578 0.79 33.41 8.15
CA LEU A 578 1.92 32.97 8.95
C LEU A 578 1.71 33.45 10.39
N THR A 579 1.82 32.56 11.38
CA THR A 579 1.80 32.94 12.80
C THR A 579 3.20 32.77 13.37
N VAL A 580 3.74 33.83 13.96
CA VAL A 580 5.04 33.84 14.62
C VAL A 580 4.84 34.13 16.11
N ARG A 581 5.43 33.33 16.98
CA ARG A 581 5.34 33.44 18.45
C ARG A 581 6.69 33.71 19.10
#